data_AF-A0A9Q3GKQ2-F1
#
_entry.id   AF-A0A9Q3GKQ2-F1
#
_cell.length_a   1.000
_cell.length_b   1.000
_cell.length_c   1.000
_cell.angle_alpha   90.00
_cell.angle_beta   90.00
_cell.angle_gamma   90.00
#
_symmetry.space_group_name_H-M   'P 1'
#
loop_
_entity.id
_entity.type
_entity.pdbx_description
1 polymer ?
#
loop_
_entity_poly.entity_id
_entity_poly.type
_entity_poly.pdbx_seq_one_letter_code
_entity_poly.pdbx_strand_id
1 'polypeptide(L)'
;MVEYSIELAERYKLSGNNFLDWKVRMKSILNFKKLYALATGTEDAELASERDKLDPKRRDLAFEIICINCDVKIAAQFSTESNNDPMALWKSIDKYYQPKTIQNQANYLKRIFSTHLQENDKTIKSSILLDSVVAMWTIRNLPEEYKTIGELWLKKVKIEKGTPYLKDTIEELHAYLVRTEEDDTTEKALATQRNKNQNKSKTTNRCSNNYHNPLAQHSEEDCWKLHPEK
;
A
#
# COMPACT_ATOMS: atom_id res chain seq x y z
N MET A 1 -26.42 -25.48 -7.49
CA MET A 1 -26.26 -25.18 -6.04
C MET A 1 -24.86 -25.66 -5.69
N VAL A 2 -23.89 -24.77 -5.49
CA VAL A 2 -22.50 -25.19 -5.22
C VAL A 2 -22.43 -25.61 -3.76
N GLU A 3 -22.25 -26.91 -3.51
CA GLU A 3 -21.89 -27.39 -2.17
C GLU A 3 -20.51 -26.83 -1.83
N TYR A 4 -20.49 -25.74 -1.07
CA TYR A 4 -19.25 -25.26 -0.46
C TYR A 4 -18.83 -26.30 0.57
N SER A 5 -17.80 -27.09 0.22
CA SER A 5 -17.20 -28.05 1.14
C SER A 5 -16.73 -27.33 2.40
N ILE A 6 -17.18 -27.86 3.52
CA ILE A 6 -16.86 -27.39 4.87
C ILE A 6 -15.47 -27.88 5.29
N GLU A 7 -14.96 -28.89 4.60
CA GLU A 7 -13.62 -29.45 4.76
C GLU A 7 -12.63 -28.79 3.79
N LEU A 8 -11.50 -28.36 4.34
CA LEU A 8 -10.34 -27.91 3.60
C LEU A 8 -9.56 -29.10 3.05
N ALA A 9 -9.03 -28.96 1.85
CA ALA A 9 -8.08 -29.94 1.31
C ALA A 9 -6.89 -30.12 2.28
N GLU A 10 -6.33 -31.33 2.34
CA GLU A 10 -5.35 -31.75 3.35
C GLU A 10 -4.19 -30.75 3.54
N ARG A 11 -3.67 -30.18 2.43
CA ARG A 11 -2.59 -29.18 2.45
C ARG A 11 -2.93 -27.87 3.17
N TYR A 12 -4.21 -27.59 3.40
CA TYR A 12 -4.73 -26.39 4.05
C TYR A 12 -5.25 -26.66 5.47
N LYS A 13 -5.31 -27.92 5.92
CA LYS A 13 -5.62 -28.25 7.32
C LYS A 13 -4.51 -27.74 8.23
N LEU A 14 -4.85 -27.40 9.48
CA LEU A 14 -3.88 -26.86 10.43
C LEU A 14 -2.77 -27.88 10.70
N SER A 15 -1.54 -27.58 10.29
CA SER A 15 -0.35 -28.44 10.43
C SER A 15 0.76 -27.79 11.26
N GLY A 16 0.44 -26.64 11.89
CA GLY A 16 1.28 -25.92 12.84
C GLY A 16 2.08 -24.75 12.25
N ASN A 17 2.48 -24.83 10.98
CA ASN A 17 3.23 -23.75 10.31
C ASN A 17 2.36 -22.86 9.42
N ASN A 18 1.10 -23.26 9.19
CA ASN A 18 0.16 -22.58 8.30
C ASN A 18 -0.96 -21.85 9.04
N PHE A 19 -0.78 -21.56 10.35
CA PHE A 19 -1.85 -21.05 11.20
C PHE A 19 -2.54 -19.78 10.66
N LEU A 20 -1.80 -18.82 10.09
CA LEU A 20 -2.41 -17.60 9.54
C LEU A 20 -3.32 -17.89 8.34
N ASP A 21 -2.83 -18.68 7.37
CA ASP A 21 -3.60 -19.05 6.18
C ASP A 21 -4.83 -19.89 6.58
N TRP A 22 -4.63 -20.84 7.50
CA TRP A 22 -5.71 -21.63 8.09
C TRP A 22 -6.76 -20.74 8.78
N LYS A 23 -6.34 -19.79 9.62
CA LYS A 23 -7.24 -18.90 10.38
C LYS A 23 -8.10 -18.04 9.46
N VAL A 24 -7.53 -17.53 8.36
CA VAL A 24 -8.27 -16.77 7.34
C VAL A 24 -9.32 -17.65 6.66
N ARG A 25 -8.94 -18.86 6.24
CA ARG A 25 -9.86 -19.80 5.59
C ARG A 25 -10.98 -20.25 6.52
N MET A 26 -10.65 -20.57 7.77
CA MET A 26 -11.63 -20.96 8.78
C MET A 26 -12.59 -19.84 9.13
N LYS A 27 -12.10 -18.60 9.22
CA LYS A 27 -12.97 -17.43 9.36
C LYS A 27 -13.98 -17.35 8.22
N SER A 28 -13.58 -17.61 6.98
CA SER A 28 -14.52 -17.63 5.84
C SER A 28 -15.54 -18.76 5.94
N ILE A 29 -15.12 -19.98 6.26
CA ILE A 29 -16.01 -21.15 6.41
C ILE A 29 -17.04 -20.90 7.53
N LEU A 30 -16.58 -20.46 8.70
CA LEU A 30 -17.45 -20.21 9.85
C LEU A 30 -18.39 -19.03 9.60
N ASN A 31 -17.95 -17.97 8.90
CA ASN A 31 -18.83 -16.86 8.54
C ASN A 31 -19.91 -17.29 7.54
N PHE A 32 -19.57 -18.13 6.57
CA PHE A 32 -20.55 -18.68 5.62
C PHE A 32 -21.66 -19.46 6.33
N LYS A 33 -21.31 -20.18 7.41
CA LYS A 33 -22.26 -20.90 8.27
C LYS A 33 -22.87 -20.04 9.38
N LYS A 34 -22.52 -18.76 9.50
CA LYS A 34 -22.91 -17.85 10.60
C LYS A 34 -22.51 -18.35 12.00
N LEU A 35 -21.43 -19.15 12.08
CA LEU A 35 -20.89 -19.75 13.30
C LEU A 35 -19.65 -19.04 13.84
N TYR A 36 -19.09 -18.07 13.09
CA TYR A 36 -17.84 -17.42 13.49
C TYR A 36 -17.96 -16.69 14.82
N ALA A 37 -19.01 -15.89 15.01
CA ALA A 37 -19.23 -15.16 16.25
C ALA A 37 -19.41 -16.10 17.46
N LEU A 38 -20.02 -17.28 17.25
CA LEU A 38 -20.17 -18.32 18.25
C LEU A 38 -18.81 -18.90 18.64
N ALA A 39 -17.98 -19.26 17.65
CA ALA A 39 -16.63 -19.78 17.86
C ALA A 39 -15.69 -18.75 18.51
N THR A 40 -15.86 -17.46 18.25
CA THR A 40 -15.02 -16.41 18.88
C THR A 40 -15.57 -15.92 20.22
N GLY A 41 -16.81 -16.29 20.57
CA GLY A 41 -17.49 -15.76 21.77
C GLY A 41 -17.81 -14.27 21.66
N THR A 42 -18.05 -13.77 20.45
CA THR A 42 -18.40 -12.37 20.18
C THR A 42 -19.88 -12.20 19.82
N GLU A 43 -20.70 -13.25 19.98
CA GLU A 43 -22.15 -13.11 19.88
C GLU A 43 -22.69 -12.34 21.08
N ASP A 44 -23.74 -11.55 20.81
CA ASP A 44 -24.58 -11.00 21.86
C ASP A 44 -25.29 -12.14 22.63
N ALA A 45 -25.38 -12.03 23.94
CA ALA A 45 -25.87 -13.10 24.81
C ALA A 45 -27.38 -13.40 24.59
N GLU A 46 -28.19 -12.39 24.31
CA GLU A 46 -29.62 -12.53 24.07
C GLU A 46 -29.85 -13.22 22.72
N LEU A 47 -29.17 -12.73 21.68
CA LEU A 47 -29.24 -13.32 20.34
C LEU A 47 -28.65 -14.75 20.30
N ALA A 48 -27.61 -15.03 21.08
CA ALA A 48 -27.04 -16.37 21.18
C ALA A 48 -28.04 -17.37 21.78
N SER A 49 -28.75 -16.97 22.84
CA SER A 49 -29.78 -17.81 23.48
C SER A 49 -30.95 -18.12 22.54
N GLU A 50 -31.42 -17.13 21.78
CA GLU A 50 -32.47 -17.33 20.77
C GLU A 50 -32.01 -18.27 19.65
N ARG A 51 -30.78 -18.11 19.17
CA ARG A 51 -30.21 -18.97 18.13
C ARG A 51 -29.92 -20.38 18.62
N ASP A 52 -29.47 -20.55 19.87
CA ASP A 52 -29.28 -21.86 20.51
C ASP A 52 -30.62 -22.62 20.62
N LYS A 53 -31.74 -21.92 20.86
CA LYS A 53 -33.08 -22.52 20.84
C LYS A 53 -33.53 -22.93 19.44
N LEU A 54 -33.22 -22.11 18.43
CA LEU A 54 -33.62 -22.35 17.04
C LEU A 54 -32.77 -23.45 16.38
N ASP A 55 -31.49 -23.54 16.71
CA ASP A 55 -30.56 -24.56 16.22
C ASP A 55 -29.70 -25.11 17.37
N PRO A 56 -30.21 -26.13 18.10
CA PRO A 56 -29.51 -26.72 19.24
C PRO A 56 -28.18 -27.37 18.88
N LYS A 57 -27.97 -27.74 17.60
CA LYS A 57 -26.77 -28.45 17.14
C LYS A 57 -25.69 -27.52 16.60
N ARG A 58 -25.93 -26.20 16.58
CA ARG A 58 -24.96 -25.23 16.01
C ARG A 58 -23.61 -25.23 16.72
N ARG A 59 -23.58 -25.55 18.02
CA ARG A 59 -22.34 -25.65 18.82
C ARG A 59 -21.54 -26.88 18.42
N ASP A 60 -22.18 -28.03 18.35
CA ASP A 60 -21.56 -29.28 17.89
C ASP A 60 -21.04 -29.13 16.46
N LEU A 61 -21.85 -28.51 15.58
CA LEU A 61 -21.45 -28.22 14.21
C LEU A 61 -20.22 -27.31 14.16
N ALA A 62 -20.19 -26.21 14.93
CA ALA A 62 -19.02 -25.33 14.96
C ALA A 62 -17.77 -26.08 15.46
N PHE A 63 -17.93 -26.94 16.45
CA PHE A 63 -16.84 -27.75 17.01
C PHE A 63 -16.29 -28.74 15.98
N GLU A 64 -17.16 -29.53 15.34
CA GLU A 64 -16.78 -30.50 14.31
C GLU A 64 -16.10 -29.83 13.12
N ILE A 65 -16.60 -28.69 12.69
CA ILE A 65 -16.00 -27.91 11.58
C ILE A 65 -14.57 -27.50 11.92
N ILE A 66 -14.31 -27.04 13.15
CA ILE A 66 -12.95 -26.67 13.54
C ILE A 66 -12.07 -27.92 13.59
N CYS A 67 -12.54 -29.01 14.18
CA CYS A 67 -11.79 -30.26 14.33
C CYS A 67 -11.42 -30.92 12.98
N ILE A 68 -12.37 -31.05 12.05
CA ILE A 68 -12.13 -31.66 10.71
C ILE A 68 -11.08 -30.88 9.91
N ASN A 69 -10.97 -29.57 10.17
CA ASN A 69 -10.02 -28.69 9.50
C ASN A 69 -8.67 -28.59 10.22
N CYS A 70 -8.44 -29.39 11.25
CA CYS A 70 -7.14 -29.55 11.90
C CYS A 70 -6.49 -30.89 11.51
N ASP A 71 -5.16 -30.95 11.56
CA ASP A 71 -4.47 -32.24 11.59
C ASP A 71 -4.99 -33.10 12.74
N VAL A 72 -5.08 -34.41 12.54
CA VAL A 72 -5.65 -35.37 13.51
C VAL A 72 -5.02 -35.24 14.90
N LYS A 73 -3.70 -35.01 14.98
CA LYS A 73 -3.00 -34.87 16.27
C LYS A 73 -3.37 -33.57 16.98
N ILE A 74 -3.50 -32.49 16.20
CA ILE A 74 -3.88 -31.16 16.70
C ILE A 74 -5.34 -31.18 17.16
N ALA A 75 -6.23 -31.76 16.35
CA ALA A 75 -7.63 -31.94 16.71
C ALA A 75 -7.77 -32.70 18.03
N ALA A 76 -7.12 -33.85 18.18
CA ALA A 76 -7.18 -34.66 19.40
C ALA A 76 -6.63 -33.95 20.65
N GLN A 77 -5.56 -33.18 20.50
CA GLN A 77 -4.97 -32.40 21.60
C GLN A 77 -5.98 -31.35 22.12
N PHE A 78 -6.47 -30.50 21.23
CA PHE A 78 -7.31 -29.37 21.63
C PHE A 78 -8.77 -29.75 21.88
N SER A 79 -9.30 -30.82 21.27
CA SER A 79 -10.65 -31.34 21.56
C SER A 79 -10.78 -31.78 23.00
N THR A 80 -9.74 -32.42 23.54
CA THR A 80 -9.70 -32.90 24.92
C THR A 80 -9.66 -31.74 25.91
N GLU A 81 -8.88 -30.71 25.62
CA GLU A 81 -8.74 -29.52 26.48
C GLU A 81 -9.99 -28.62 26.47
N SER A 82 -10.78 -28.66 25.40
CA SER A 82 -11.91 -27.75 25.17
C SER A 82 -13.27 -28.31 25.61
N ASN A 83 -13.34 -29.58 26.04
CA ASN A 83 -14.57 -30.23 26.49
C ASN A 83 -15.76 -30.05 25.51
N ASN A 84 -15.50 -30.20 24.20
CA ASN A 84 -16.47 -30.01 23.12
C ASN A 84 -17.04 -28.59 22.97
N ASP A 85 -16.49 -27.58 23.66
CA ASP A 85 -16.91 -26.19 23.47
C ASP A 85 -16.16 -25.55 22.28
N PRO A 86 -16.85 -25.12 21.21
CA PRO A 86 -16.20 -24.53 20.03
C PRO A 86 -15.47 -23.23 20.38
N MET A 87 -15.93 -22.48 21.38
CA MET A 87 -15.27 -21.25 21.81
C MET A 87 -13.97 -21.53 22.54
N ALA A 88 -13.98 -22.46 23.50
CA ALA A 88 -12.78 -22.93 24.17
C ALA A 88 -11.77 -23.49 23.17
N LEU A 89 -12.23 -24.29 22.20
CA LEU A 89 -11.39 -24.86 21.14
C LEU A 89 -10.71 -23.77 20.32
N TRP A 90 -11.47 -22.80 19.79
CA TRP A 90 -10.92 -21.70 19.00
C TRP A 90 -9.90 -20.88 19.80
N LYS A 91 -10.22 -20.55 21.05
CA LYS A 91 -9.33 -19.79 21.94
C LYS A 91 -8.04 -20.55 22.25
N SER A 92 -8.11 -21.85 22.48
CA SER A 92 -6.92 -22.68 22.77
C SER A 92 -5.99 -22.75 21.55
N ILE A 93 -6.54 -22.98 20.35
CA ILE A 93 -5.77 -22.97 19.11
C ILE A 93 -5.13 -21.59 18.89
N ASP A 94 -5.91 -20.51 19.04
CA ASP A 94 -5.43 -19.15 18.83
C ASP A 94 -4.30 -18.79 19.81
N LYS A 95 -4.49 -19.09 21.10
CA LYS A 95 -3.49 -18.87 22.15
C LYS A 95 -2.20 -19.65 21.90
N TYR A 96 -2.28 -20.85 21.35
CA TYR A 96 -1.10 -21.69 21.11
C TYR A 96 -0.30 -21.26 19.88
N TYR A 97 -0.97 -20.97 18.77
CA TYR A 97 -0.30 -20.73 17.48
C TYR A 97 -0.06 -19.26 17.16
N GLN A 98 -0.86 -18.33 17.68
CA GLN A 98 -0.68 -16.89 17.42
C GLN A 98 0.69 -16.39 17.93
N PRO A 99 1.15 -16.69 19.17
CA PRO A 99 2.46 -16.24 19.64
C PRO A 99 3.60 -16.87 18.85
N LYS A 100 3.51 -18.17 18.52
CA LYS A 100 4.51 -18.86 17.71
C LYS A 100 4.64 -18.25 16.32
N THR A 101 3.52 -17.85 15.72
CA THR A 101 3.53 -17.17 14.42
C THR A 101 4.25 -15.83 14.50
N ILE A 102 3.91 -15.00 15.49
CA ILE A 102 4.55 -13.69 15.69
C ILE A 102 6.03 -13.86 16.03
N GLN A 103 6.36 -14.81 16.90
CA GLN A 103 7.73 -15.13 17.28
C GLN A 103 8.52 -15.67 16.09
N ASN A 104 7.92 -16.50 15.23
CA ASN A 104 8.57 -17.00 14.01
C ASN A 104 8.80 -15.86 13.01
N GLN A 105 7.85 -14.95 12.83
CA GLN A 105 8.02 -13.75 12.01
C GLN A 105 9.10 -12.82 12.58
N ALA A 106 9.07 -12.57 13.89
CA ALA A 106 10.05 -11.75 14.59
C ALA A 106 11.45 -12.40 14.58
N ASN A 107 11.55 -13.72 14.73
CA ASN A 107 12.81 -14.46 14.63
C ASN A 107 13.35 -14.45 13.20
N TYR A 108 12.48 -14.57 12.20
CA TYR A 108 12.86 -14.44 10.79
C TYR A 108 13.41 -13.04 10.49
N LEU A 109 12.70 -11.99 10.93
CA LEU A 109 13.16 -10.61 10.85
C LEU A 109 14.44 -10.38 11.66
N LYS A 110 14.53 -10.90 12.88
CA LYS A 110 15.74 -10.81 13.71
C LYS A 110 16.91 -11.50 13.04
N ARG A 111 16.72 -12.68 12.43
CA ARG A 111 17.79 -13.38 11.68
C ARG A 111 18.24 -12.55 10.48
N ILE A 112 17.29 -11.95 9.78
CA ILE A 112 17.54 -10.96 8.73
C ILE A 112 18.40 -9.80 9.25
N PHE A 113 18.01 -9.16 10.36
CA PHE A 113 18.69 -7.97 10.91
C PHE A 113 19.99 -8.30 11.68
N SER A 114 20.13 -9.52 12.20
CA SER A 114 21.30 -9.98 12.97
C SER A 114 22.36 -10.67 12.09
N THR A 115 22.10 -10.80 10.79
CA THR A 115 23.12 -11.25 9.84
C THR A 115 24.14 -10.12 9.70
N HIS A 116 25.24 -10.17 10.46
CA HIS A 116 26.35 -9.23 10.31
C HIS A 116 27.04 -9.46 8.95
N LEU A 117 27.09 -8.40 8.15
CA LEU A 117 27.96 -8.31 6.98
C LEU A 117 29.40 -8.22 7.49
N GLN A 118 30.16 -9.32 7.41
CA GLN A 118 31.59 -9.26 7.65
C GLN A 118 32.29 -8.72 6.40
N GLU A 119 33.07 -7.66 6.57
CA GLU A 119 33.74 -6.89 5.51
C GLU A 119 34.86 -7.68 4.80
N ASN A 120 35.15 -8.92 5.17
CA ASN A 120 36.32 -9.66 4.68
C ASN A 120 36.06 -11.03 4.04
N ASP A 121 34.81 -11.44 3.79
CA ASP A 121 34.56 -12.66 3.03
C ASP A 121 33.86 -12.37 1.70
N LYS A 122 34.53 -12.74 0.60
CA LYS A 122 34.10 -12.61 -0.81
C LYS A 122 32.87 -13.48 -1.16
N THR A 123 31.98 -13.75 -0.22
CA THR A 123 30.75 -14.51 -0.40
C THR A 123 29.61 -13.96 0.43
N ILE A 124 29.23 -12.70 0.19
CA ILE A 124 27.94 -12.19 0.66
C ILE A 124 26.92 -12.45 -0.46
N LYS A 125 26.12 -13.52 -0.34
CA LYS A 125 24.84 -13.66 -1.06
C LYS A 125 23.68 -13.87 -0.09
N SER A 126 23.66 -13.04 0.94
CA SER A 126 22.47 -12.58 1.65
C SER A 126 22.54 -11.06 1.54
N SER A 127 21.92 -10.42 0.55
CA SER A 127 20.76 -9.58 0.89
C SER A 127 19.98 -9.03 -0.32
N ILE A 128 20.05 -9.55 -1.55
CA ILE A 128 19.24 -8.98 -2.69
C ILE A 128 17.74 -8.92 -2.34
N LEU A 129 17.20 -10.01 -1.79
CA LEU A 129 15.81 -10.06 -1.33
C LEU A 129 15.57 -9.15 -0.12
N LEU A 130 16.51 -9.09 0.81
CA LEU A 130 16.39 -8.24 1.99
C LEU A 130 16.38 -6.75 1.60
N ASP A 131 17.28 -6.35 0.73
CA ASP A 131 17.39 -5.00 0.22
C ASP A 131 16.11 -4.59 -0.51
N SER A 132 15.52 -5.52 -1.26
CA SER A 132 14.21 -5.27 -1.90
C SER A 132 13.04 -5.15 -0.94
N VAL A 133 13.04 -5.95 0.14
CA VAL A 133 12.00 -5.87 1.18
C VAL A 133 12.10 -4.55 1.94
N VAL A 134 13.32 -4.12 2.26
CA VAL A 134 13.57 -2.83 2.91
C VAL A 134 13.20 -1.68 1.98
N ALA A 135 13.58 -1.73 0.69
CA ALA A 135 13.20 -0.73 -0.30
C ALA A 135 11.67 -0.60 -0.42
N MET A 136 10.96 -1.71 -0.58
CA MET A 136 9.49 -1.74 -0.65
C MET A 136 8.84 -1.18 0.62
N TRP A 137 9.38 -1.51 1.79
CA TRP A 137 8.89 -0.98 3.06
C TRP A 137 9.10 0.53 3.17
N THR A 138 10.28 1.03 2.81
CA THR A 138 10.59 2.47 2.80
C THR A 138 9.64 3.23 1.88
N ILE A 139 9.44 2.76 0.65
CA ILE A 139 8.55 3.41 -0.33
C ILE A 139 7.11 3.49 0.19
N ARG A 140 6.62 2.44 0.85
CA ARG A 140 5.25 2.38 1.36
C ARG A 140 5.02 3.25 2.61
N ASN A 141 6.07 3.58 3.35
CA ASN A 141 6.01 4.37 4.57
C ASN A 141 6.60 5.78 4.40
N LEU A 142 6.73 6.26 3.16
CA LEU A 142 7.13 7.64 2.91
C LEU A 142 6.12 8.64 3.51
N PRO A 143 6.57 9.81 3.99
CA PRO A 143 5.69 10.91 4.38
C PRO A 143 4.74 11.30 3.23
N GLU A 144 3.55 11.83 3.56
CA GLU A 144 2.52 12.16 2.55
C GLU A 144 3.04 13.12 1.45
N GLU A 145 3.93 14.04 1.79
CA GLU A 145 4.63 14.95 0.87
C GLU A 145 5.48 14.23 -0.20
N TYR A 146 5.90 13.00 0.05
CA TYR A 146 6.70 12.17 -0.88
C TYR A 146 5.95 10.94 -1.39
N LYS A 147 4.64 10.82 -1.12
CA LYS A 147 3.87 9.64 -1.52
C LYS A 147 3.76 9.50 -3.04
N THR A 148 3.60 10.62 -3.74
CA THR A 148 3.52 10.67 -5.20
C THR A 148 4.79 10.12 -5.86
N ILE A 149 5.97 10.48 -5.36
CA ILE A 149 7.24 9.96 -5.89
C ILE A 149 7.40 8.47 -5.57
N GLY A 150 7.00 8.03 -4.38
CA GLY A 150 6.97 6.61 -4.04
C GLY A 150 6.10 5.78 -4.99
N GLU A 151 4.91 6.27 -5.35
CA GLU A 151 4.03 5.61 -6.32
C GLU A 151 4.61 5.61 -7.74
N LEU A 152 5.22 6.71 -8.17
CA LEU A 152 5.89 6.82 -9.47
C LEU A 152 7.06 5.84 -9.57
N TRP A 153 7.86 5.72 -8.52
CA TRP A 153 8.95 4.77 -8.45
C TRP A 153 8.46 3.32 -8.54
N LEU A 154 7.42 2.95 -7.80
CA LEU A 154 6.81 1.61 -7.91
C LEU A 154 6.26 1.33 -9.31
N LYS A 155 5.70 2.33 -9.99
CA LYS A 155 5.25 2.19 -11.39
C LYS A 155 6.43 1.97 -12.33
N LYS A 156 7.51 2.74 -12.19
CA LYS A 156 8.75 2.60 -12.98
C LYS A 156 9.33 1.20 -12.84
N VAL A 157 9.48 0.72 -11.61
CA VAL A 157 9.99 -0.63 -11.32
C VAL A 157 9.11 -1.73 -11.94
N LYS A 158 7.78 -1.57 -11.93
CA LYS A 158 6.85 -2.50 -12.60
C LYS A 158 7.01 -2.51 -14.12
N ILE A 159 7.20 -1.34 -14.74
CA ILE A 159 7.40 -1.22 -16.19
C ILE A 159 8.71 -1.90 -16.61
N GLU A 160 9.77 -1.68 -15.83
CA GLU A 160 11.10 -2.26 -16.05
C GLU A 160 11.17 -3.75 -15.67
N LYS A 161 10.09 -4.32 -15.12
CA LYS A 161 10.03 -5.68 -14.55
C LYS A 161 11.16 -5.94 -13.55
N GLY A 162 11.59 -4.87 -12.87
CA GLY A 162 12.69 -4.88 -11.92
C GLY A 162 12.22 -5.19 -10.50
N THR A 163 13.19 -5.21 -9.59
CA THR A 163 12.97 -5.25 -8.15
C THR A 163 13.60 -3.99 -7.57
N PRO A 164 12.91 -3.22 -6.71
CA PRO A 164 13.49 -2.00 -6.18
C PRO A 164 14.60 -2.37 -5.20
N TYR A 165 15.74 -1.71 -5.29
CA TYR A 165 16.81 -1.80 -4.32
C TYR A 165 16.83 -0.53 -3.46
N LEU A 166 17.36 -0.65 -2.24
CA LEU A 166 17.33 0.47 -1.29
C LEU A 166 18.15 1.64 -1.82
N LYS A 167 19.32 1.34 -2.38
CA LYS A 167 20.21 2.33 -3.00
C LYS A 167 19.49 3.11 -4.10
N ASP A 168 18.88 2.42 -5.06
CA ASP A 168 18.17 3.05 -6.18
C ASP A 168 16.98 3.88 -5.69
N THR A 169 16.30 3.41 -4.65
CA THR A 169 15.18 4.14 -4.02
C THR A 169 15.64 5.45 -3.38
N ILE A 170 16.79 5.44 -2.69
CA ILE A 170 17.38 6.64 -2.09
C ILE A 170 17.85 7.61 -3.20
N GLU A 171 18.48 7.10 -4.25
CA GLU A 171 18.94 7.91 -5.38
C GLU A 171 17.78 8.59 -6.10
N GLU A 172 16.66 7.89 -6.34
CA GLU A 172 15.48 8.49 -6.98
C GLU A 172 14.81 9.53 -6.08
N LEU A 173 14.74 9.30 -4.76
CA LEU A 173 14.23 10.29 -3.81
C LEU A 173 15.13 11.54 -3.78
N HIS A 174 16.45 11.37 -3.78
CA HIS A 174 17.39 12.49 -3.84
C HIS A 174 17.25 13.26 -5.15
N ALA A 175 17.15 12.57 -6.29
CA ALA A 175 16.94 13.19 -7.59
C ALA A 175 15.59 13.94 -7.65
N TYR A 176 14.56 13.46 -6.95
CA TYR A 176 13.30 14.17 -6.82
C TYR A 176 13.47 15.48 -6.03
N LEU A 177 14.13 15.42 -4.86
CA LEU A 177 14.38 16.61 -4.03
C LEU A 177 15.14 17.70 -4.81
N VAL A 178 16.20 17.32 -5.51
CA VAL A 178 16.99 18.25 -6.35
C VAL A 178 16.13 18.86 -7.45
N ARG A 179 15.32 18.05 -8.17
CA ARG A 179 14.41 18.57 -9.21
C ARG A 179 13.38 19.54 -8.65
N THR A 180 12.80 19.23 -7.49
CA THR A 180 11.82 20.14 -6.86
C THR A 180 12.46 21.45 -6.41
N GLU A 181 13.71 21.45 -5.93
CA GLU A 181 14.43 22.68 -5.59
C GLU A 181 14.74 23.52 -6.84
N GLU A 182 15.16 22.88 -7.93
CA GLU A 182 15.46 23.55 -9.19
C GLU A 182 14.21 24.15 -9.86
N ASP A 183 13.10 23.42 -9.87
CA ASP A 183 11.81 23.90 -10.39
C ASP A 183 11.30 25.11 -9.59
N ASP A 184 11.44 25.07 -8.25
CA ASP A 184 11.07 26.18 -7.37
C ASP A 184 11.90 27.45 -7.66
N THR A 185 13.19 27.29 -8.00
CA THR A 185 14.06 28.42 -8.36
C THR A 185 13.79 28.94 -9.78
N THR A 186 13.48 28.07 -10.74
CA THR A 186 13.16 28.47 -12.11
C THR A 186 11.78 29.10 -12.22
N GLU A 187 10.77 28.63 -11.49
CA GLU A 187 9.47 29.28 -11.40
C GLU A 187 9.58 30.69 -10.80
N LYS A 188 10.37 30.85 -9.72
CA LYS A 188 10.66 32.16 -9.14
C LYS A 188 11.39 33.07 -10.14
N ALA A 189 12.36 32.55 -10.89
CA ALA A 189 13.08 33.31 -11.92
C ALA A 189 12.17 33.73 -13.09
N LEU A 190 11.31 32.83 -13.57
CA LEU A 190 10.35 33.10 -14.65
C LEU A 190 9.26 34.09 -14.23
N ALA A 191 8.76 34.00 -12.99
CA ALA A 191 7.83 34.99 -12.44
C ALA A 191 8.48 36.39 -12.36
N THR A 192 9.76 36.45 -11.99
CA THR A 192 10.53 37.70 -11.94
C THR A 192 10.77 38.29 -13.35
N GLN A 193 10.98 37.45 -14.37
CA GLN A 193 11.08 37.89 -15.76
C GLN A 193 9.73 38.33 -16.37
N ARG A 194 8.63 37.64 -16.04
CA ARG A 194 7.28 38.03 -16.47
C ARG A 194 6.90 39.42 -15.95
N ASN A 195 7.24 39.74 -14.71
CA ASN A 195 7.01 41.08 -14.15
C ASN A 195 7.90 42.17 -14.76
N LYS A 196 9.11 41.84 -15.25
CA LYS A 196 9.96 42.81 -15.96
C LYS A 196 9.48 43.09 -17.40
N ASN A 197 8.81 42.14 -18.04
CA ASN A 197 8.32 42.30 -19.42
C ASN A 197 6.92 42.94 -19.53
N GLN A 198 6.18 43.12 -18.44
CA GLN A 198 4.88 43.81 -18.46
C GLN A 198 4.97 45.35 -18.40
N ASN A 199 6.15 45.93 -18.16
CA ASN A 199 6.34 47.38 -18.07
C ASN A 199 6.96 48.06 -19.31
N LYS A 200 7.10 47.36 -20.44
CA LYS A 200 7.41 48.01 -21.73
C LYS A 200 6.15 48.15 -22.58
N SER A 201 5.30 49.10 -22.20
CA SER A 201 4.35 49.70 -23.14
C SER A 201 5.17 50.27 -24.31
N LYS A 202 5.11 49.62 -25.48
CA LYS A 202 5.52 50.23 -26.74
C LYS A 202 4.55 51.39 -26.99
N THR A 203 4.94 52.60 -26.62
CA THR A 203 4.33 53.82 -27.14
C THR A 203 4.56 53.82 -28.65
N THR A 204 3.59 53.31 -29.40
CA THR A 204 3.61 53.41 -30.86
C THR A 204 3.49 54.89 -31.19
N ASN A 205 4.52 55.48 -31.81
CA ASN A 205 4.49 56.84 -32.36
C ASN A 205 3.47 56.90 -33.50
N ARG A 206 2.18 56.93 -33.17
CA ARG A 206 1.07 56.96 -34.12
C ARG A 206 0.74 58.42 -34.45
N CYS A 207 0.48 58.69 -35.72
CA CYS A 207 -0.12 59.94 -36.16
C CYS A 207 -1.58 60.01 -35.70
N SER A 208 -2.02 61.17 -35.21
CA SER A 208 -3.35 61.38 -34.64
C SER A 208 -3.99 62.64 -35.22
N ASN A 209 -5.33 62.66 -35.26
CA ASN A 209 -6.18 63.83 -35.59
C ASN A 209 -5.70 64.71 -36.76
N ASN A 210 -5.55 64.13 -37.96
CA ASN A 210 -5.15 64.85 -39.17
C ASN A 210 -3.81 65.62 -39.06
N TYR A 211 -2.91 65.18 -38.18
CA TYR A 211 -1.55 65.70 -38.10
C TYR A 211 -0.55 64.55 -38.20
N HIS A 212 0.48 64.74 -39.03
CA HIS A 212 1.59 63.81 -39.12
C HIS A 212 2.49 63.94 -37.90
N ASN A 213 3.01 62.80 -37.42
CA ASN A 213 3.99 62.78 -36.36
C ASN A 213 5.37 62.69 -37.03
N PRO A 214 6.25 63.69 -36.91
CA PRO A 214 7.58 63.68 -37.56
C PRO A 214 8.48 62.53 -37.13
N LEU A 215 8.15 61.85 -36.03
CA LEU A 215 8.86 60.67 -35.50
C LEU A 215 8.21 59.34 -35.94
N ALA A 216 7.23 59.40 -36.85
CA ALA A 216 6.65 58.22 -37.48
C ALA A 216 7.61 57.62 -38.51
N GLN A 217 7.45 56.33 -38.79
CA GLN A 217 8.30 55.60 -39.74
C GLN A 217 7.93 55.80 -41.22
N HIS A 218 7.00 56.71 -41.52
CA HIS A 218 6.56 57.05 -42.87
C HIS A 218 6.67 58.57 -43.08
N SER A 219 6.73 59.01 -44.34
CA SER A 219 6.75 60.42 -44.70
C SER A 219 5.36 61.05 -44.49
N GLU A 220 5.27 62.38 -44.39
CA GLU A 220 3.98 63.06 -44.32
C GLU A 220 3.12 62.82 -45.58
N GLU A 221 3.77 62.72 -46.74
CA GLU A 221 3.12 62.51 -48.04
C GLU A 221 2.45 61.13 -48.17
N ASP A 222 2.97 60.14 -47.43
CA ASP A 222 2.51 58.74 -47.36
C ASP A 222 1.71 58.46 -46.07
N CYS A 223 1.34 59.51 -45.33
CA CYS A 223 0.58 59.38 -44.10
C CYS A 223 -0.87 59.05 -44.42
N TRP A 224 -1.25 57.79 -44.27
CA TRP A 224 -2.62 57.29 -44.48
C TRP A 224 -3.68 58.07 -43.66
N LYS A 225 -3.29 58.63 -42.51
CA LYS A 225 -4.16 59.48 -41.68
C LYS A 225 -4.43 60.87 -42.29
N LEU A 226 -3.55 61.40 -43.12
CA LEU A 226 -3.69 62.69 -43.83
C LEU A 226 -4.24 62.50 -45.24
N HIS A 227 -3.84 61.43 -45.91
CA HIS A 227 -4.20 61.11 -47.29
C HIS A 227 -4.81 59.69 -47.37
N PRO A 228 -6.02 59.47 -46.83
CA PRO A 228 -6.65 58.14 -46.82
C PRO A 228 -7.06 57.63 -48.21
N GLU A 229 -7.01 58.50 -49.22
CA GLU A 229 -7.40 58.26 -50.63
C GLU A 229 -6.22 57.81 -51.52
N LYS A 230 -4.98 57.82 -51.00
CA LYS A 230 -3.78 57.28 -51.66
C LYS A 230 -3.51 55.86 -51.19
#